data_AF-A0A838Q075-F1
#
_entry.id   AF-A0A838Q075-F1
#
_cell.length_a   1.000
_cell.length_b   1.000
_cell.length_c   1.000
_cell.angle_alpha   90.00
_cell.angle_beta   90.00
_cell.angle_gamma   90.00
#
_symmetry.space_group_name_H-M   'P 1'
#
loop_
_entity.id
_entity.type
_entity.pdbx_description
1 polymer ?
#
loop_
_entity_poly.entity_id
_entity_poly.type
_entity_poly.pdbx_seq_one_letter_code
_entity_poly.pdbx_strand_id
1 'polypeptide(L)'
;MADQQPTLRIGSWARSGQLLGLVAAMDDDTVTLFDPGQRQQAQVLRSLAEPVPAGAVTVTVRVQLPVPHGVDETVLRRWVATLTDEVVRERAYAALAEAGLDEGAALPVVTVDVEPVASGSVCLCGARTPVPPGTQLQCAACGRTAVGAPLALK
;
A
#
# COMPACT_ATOMS: atom_id res chain seq x y z
N MET A 1 -2.95 4.65 32.18
CA MET A 1 -1.94 5.08 31.19
C MET A 1 -2.68 5.88 30.15
N ALA A 2 -2.33 7.15 29.93
CA ALA A 2 -3.02 7.99 28.96
C ALA A 2 -2.78 7.44 27.56
N ASP A 3 -3.88 7.10 26.87
CA ASP A 3 -3.89 6.70 25.47
C ASP A 3 -3.42 7.91 24.66
N GLN A 4 -2.16 7.92 24.22
CA GLN A 4 -1.64 9.00 23.37
C GLN A 4 -2.27 8.84 21.99
N GLN A 5 -3.24 9.70 21.68
CA GLN A 5 -3.80 9.81 20.34
C GLN A 5 -2.66 9.95 19.32
N PRO A 6 -2.69 9.18 18.21
CA PRO A 6 -1.68 9.28 17.19
C PRO A 6 -1.65 10.71 16.66
N THR A 7 -0.46 11.26 16.43
CA THR A 7 -0.28 12.62 15.92
C THR A 7 0.02 12.58 14.43
N LEU A 8 -0.59 13.51 13.68
CA LEU A 8 -0.28 13.70 12.26
C LEU A 8 1.18 14.10 12.09
N ARG A 9 1.87 13.46 11.14
CA ARG A 9 3.24 13.79 10.73
C ARG A 9 3.49 13.38 9.29
N ILE A 10 4.48 13.97 8.64
CA ILE A 10 4.89 13.55 7.29
C ILE A 10 5.24 12.05 7.30
N GLY A 11 4.71 11.32 6.32
CA GLY A 11 4.85 9.88 6.15
C GLY A 11 3.92 9.00 7.00
N SER A 12 3.05 9.57 7.85
CA SER A 12 1.99 8.79 8.51
C SER A 12 0.76 8.66 7.62
N TRP A 13 -0.02 7.59 7.82
CA TRP A 13 -1.35 7.49 7.24
C TRP A 13 -2.32 8.43 7.94
N ALA A 14 -3.20 9.05 7.16
CA ALA A 14 -4.27 9.90 7.65
C ALA A 14 -5.51 9.79 6.75
N ARG A 15 -6.67 10.11 7.32
CA ARG A 15 -7.95 10.14 6.62
C ARG A 15 -8.56 11.53 6.71
N SER A 16 -9.17 11.99 5.63
CA SER A 16 -10.06 13.16 5.64
C SER A 16 -11.28 12.86 4.78
N GLY A 17 -12.45 12.73 5.41
CA GLY A 17 -13.64 12.20 4.74
C GLY A 17 -13.40 10.81 4.16
N GLN A 18 -13.52 10.68 2.84
CA GLN A 18 -13.27 9.42 2.10
C GLN A 18 -11.82 9.25 1.64
N LEU A 19 -11.00 10.31 1.74
CA LEU A 19 -9.60 10.24 1.31
C LEU A 19 -8.76 9.56 2.39
N LEU A 20 -8.11 8.45 2.05
CA LEU A 20 -7.09 7.80 2.87
C LEU A 20 -5.74 7.94 2.16
N GLY A 21 -4.76 8.55 2.83
CA GLY A 21 -3.46 8.79 2.19
C GLY A 21 -2.32 8.93 3.17
N LEU A 22 -1.11 8.97 2.62
CA LEU A 22 0.10 9.35 3.34
C LEU A 22 0.17 10.88 3.44
N VAL A 23 0.49 11.39 4.61
CA VAL A 23 0.80 12.81 4.78
C VAL A 23 2.11 13.11 4.02
N ALA A 24 2.02 13.78 2.89
CA ALA A 24 3.14 14.12 2.03
C ALA A 24 3.78 15.46 2.41
N ALA A 25 2.97 16.41 2.88
CA ALA A 25 3.40 17.71 3.34
C ALA A 25 2.49 18.20 4.47
N MET A 26 2.99 19.14 5.27
CA MET A 26 2.28 19.73 6.39
C MET A 26 2.69 21.19 6.55
N ASP A 27 1.69 22.06 6.54
CA ASP A 27 1.80 23.48 6.84
C ASP A 27 1.04 23.77 8.15
N ASP A 28 0.91 25.03 8.53
CA ASP A 28 0.27 25.43 9.79
C ASP A 28 -1.18 24.92 9.88
N ASP A 29 -1.99 25.22 8.85
CA ASP A 29 -3.43 24.92 8.82
C ASP A 29 -3.83 23.80 7.85
N THR A 30 -2.90 23.32 7.03
CA THR A 30 -3.19 22.33 5.98
C THR A 30 -2.24 21.15 5.99
N VAL A 31 -2.74 20.00 5.54
CA VAL A 31 -1.92 18.82 5.24
C VAL A 31 -2.19 18.37 3.81
N THR A 32 -1.14 17.92 3.13
CA THR A 32 -1.29 17.26 1.82
C THR A 32 -1.33 15.76 2.04
N LEU A 33 -2.42 15.12 1.64
CA LEU A 33 -2.56 13.67 1.63
C LEU A 33 -2.32 13.15 0.21
N PHE A 34 -1.46 12.15 0.10
CA PHE A 34 -1.21 11.41 -1.13
C PHE A 34 -1.83 10.02 -1.03
N ASP A 35 -2.80 9.72 -1.87
CA ASP A 35 -3.34 8.38 -2.07
C ASP A 35 -2.48 7.66 -3.11
N PRO A 36 -1.65 6.68 -2.72
CA PRO A 36 -0.80 5.96 -3.66
C PRO A 36 -1.58 5.04 -4.60
N GLY A 37 -2.77 4.56 -4.21
CA GLY A 37 -3.59 3.68 -5.03
C GLY A 37 -4.28 4.44 -6.16
N GLN A 38 -4.82 5.62 -5.85
CA GLN A 38 -5.42 6.52 -6.85
C GLN A 38 -4.39 7.40 -7.56
N ARG A 39 -3.14 7.45 -7.06
CA ARG A 39 -2.07 8.37 -7.49
C ARG A 39 -2.51 9.84 -7.46
N GLN A 40 -3.31 10.18 -6.46
CA GLN A 40 -3.88 11.51 -6.30
C GLN A 40 -3.33 12.18 -5.05
N GLN A 41 -3.18 13.49 -5.12
CA GLN A 41 -2.85 14.32 -3.96
C GLN A 41 -3.99 15.30 -3.72
N ALA A 42 -4.29 15.55 -2.45
CA ALA A 42 -5.23 16.59 -2.07
C ALA A 42 -4.73 17.32 -0.82
N GLN A 43 -4.90 18.64 -0.82
CA GLN A 43 -4.68 19.46 0.35
C GLN A 43 -6.00 19.53 1.14
N VAL A 44 -5.93 19.23 2.44
CA VAL A 44 -7.07 19.29 3.36
C VAL A 44 -6.70 20.14 4.57
N LEU A 45 -7.72 20.68 5.24
CA LEU A 45 -7.51 21.36 6.52
C LEU A 45 -6.96 20.35 7.54
N ARG A 46 -5.95 20.76 8.29
CA ARG A 46 -5.30 19.94 9.31
C ARG A 46 -6.30 19.47 10.38
N SER A 47 -7.28 20.30 10.71
CA SER A 47 -8.36 19.98 11.65
C SER A 47 -9.32 18.89 11.15
N LEU A 48 -9.34 18.63 9.84
CA LEU A 48 -10.18 17.61 9.20
C LEU A 48 -9.40 16.32 8.87
N ALA A 49 -8.12 16.28 9.19
CA ALA A 49 -7.28 15.12 8.98
C ALA A 49 -7.14 14.34 10.28
N GLU A 50 -7.51 13.08 10.24
CA GLU A 50 -7.40 12.16 11.37
C GLU A 50 -6.28 11.16 11.11
N PRO A 51 -5.28 11.06 12.01
CA PRO A 51 -4.20 10.10 11.85
C PRO A 51 -4.72 8.66 11.97
N VAL A 52 -4.31 7.82 11.03
CA VAL A 52 -4.77 6.43 10.91
C VAL A 52 -3.65 5.46 11.32
N PRO A 53 -3.91 4.57 12.28
CA PRO A 53 -3.10 3.40 12.56
C PRO A 53 -2.65 2.61 11.32
N ALA A 54 -1.35 2.33 11.22
CA ALA A 54 -0.80 1.47 10.17
C ALA A 54 -0.58 0.05 10.71
N GLY A 55 -1.12 -0.95 10.00
CA GLY A 55 -0.83 -2.37 10.19
C GLY A 55 -0.03 -2.95 9.02
N ALA A 56 0.51 -4.16 9.20
CA ALA A 56 1.24 -4.87 8.15
C ALA A 56 0.37 -5.93 7.47
N VAL A 57 0.49 -6.02 6.15
CA VAL A 57 -0.09 -7.08 5.33
C VAL A 57 1.01 -7.78 4.54
N THR A 58 0.84 -9.07 4.29
CA THR A 58 1.60 -9.80 3.27
C THR A 58 0.77 -9.79 2.00
N VAL A 59 1.38 -9.40 0.89
CA VAL A 59 0.78 -9.50 -0.44
C VAL A 59 1.50 -10.61 -1.20
N THR A 60 0.75 -11.62 -1.63
CA THR A 60 1.25 -12.69 -2.49
C THR A 60 0.70 -12.48 -3.90
N VAL A 61 1.60 -12.34 -4.86
CA VAL A 61 1.23 -12.24 -6.28
C VAL A 61 1.58 -13.55 -6.96
N ARG A 62 0.60 -14.19 -7.59
CA ARG A 62 0.79 -15.39 -8.41
C ARG A 62 0.47 -15.06 -9.86
N VAL A 63 1.41 -15.35 -10.75
CA VAL A 63 1.28 -15.14 -12.18
C VAL A 63 1.78 -16.38 -12.91
N GLN A 64 1.02 -16.86 -13.89
CA GLN A 64 1.45 -17.92 -14.81
C GLN A 64 1.83 -17.29 -16.14
N LEU A 65 3.13 -17.05 -16.37
CA LEU A 65 3.61 -16.41 -17.60
C LEU A 65 4.11 -17.47 -18.60
N PRO A 66 3.61 -17.49 -19.85
CA PRO A 66 4.32 -18.16 -20.93
C PRO A 66 5.58 -17.35 -21.26
N VAL A 67 6.76 -17.88 -20.93
CA VAL A 67 8.03 -17.16 -21.12
C VAL A 67 8.90 -17.88 -22.15
N PRO A 68 9.51 -17.16 -23.11
CA PRO A 68 10.51 -17.76 -23.97
C PRO A 68 11.74 -18.20 -23.16
N HIS A 69 12.47 -19.19 -23.67
CA HIS A 69 13.72 -19.60 -23.06
C HIS A 69 14.71 -18.43 -23.00
N GLY A 70 15.42 -18.29 -21.88
CA GLY A 70 16.48 -17.28 -21.71
C GLY A 70 16.01 -15.91 -21.19
N VAL A 71 14.75 -15.77 -20.79
CA VAL A 71 14.28 -14.55 -20.10
C VAL A 71 14.89 -14.48 -18.70
N ASP A 72 15.51 -13.35 -18.37
CA ASP A 72 16.11 -13.13 -17.06
C ASP A 72 15.08 -12.71 -16.00
N GLU A 73 15.49 -12.84 -14.73
CA GLU A 73 14.65 -12.51 -13.58
C GLU A 73 14.21 -11.03 -13.54
N THR A 74 15.03 -10.11 -14.08
CA THR A 74 14.71 -8.68 -14.07
C THR A 74 13.55 -8.38 -15.00
N VAL A 75 13.54 -8.98 -16.19
CA VAL A 75 12.44 -8.88 -17.14
C VAL A 75 11.17 -9.48 -16.54
N LEU A 76 11.26 -10.66 -15.90
CA LEU A 76 10.12 -11.30 -15.23
C LEU A 76 9.53 -10.41 -14.12
N ARG A 77 10.37 -9.79 -13.29
CA ARG A 77 9.93 -8.87 -12.23
C ARG A 77 9.19 -7.65 -12.79
N ARG A 78 9.68 -7.09 -13.90
CA ARG A 78 9.02 -5.97 -14.58
C ARG A 78 7.67 -6.36 -15.17
N TRP A 79 7.59 -7.55 -15.76
CA TRP A 79 6.33 -8.11 -16.27
C TRP A 79 5.31 -8.31 -15.15
N VAL A 80 5.71 -8.95 -14.05
CA VAL A 80 4.81 -9.13 -12.89
C VAL A 80 4.34 -7.77 -12.36
N ALA A 81 5.23 -6.79 -12.21
CA ALA A 81 4.85 -5.45 -11.75
C ALA A 81 3.84 -4.75 -12.69
N THR A 82 4.04 -4.89 -14.00
CA THR A 82 3.13 -4.37 -15.06
C THR A 82 1.74 -4.99 -14.93
N LEU A 83 1.68 -6.30 -14.69
CA LEU A 83 0.43 -7.05 -14.60
C LEU A 83 -0.34 -6.82 -13.29
N THR A 84 0.35 -6.42 -12.22
CA THR A 84 -0.27 -6.07 -10.93
C THR A 84 -0.84 -4.66 -10.88
N ASP A 85 -0.40 -3.78 -11.79
CA ASP A 85 -0.88 -2.40 -11.86
C ASP A 85 -2.02 -2.30 -12.86
N GLU A 86 -3.23 -2.02 -12.37
CA GLU A 86 -4.44 -2.03 -13.20
C GLU A 86 -4.33 -1.10 -14.41
N VAL A 87 -3.81 0.12 -14.21
CA VAL A 87 -3.69 1.12 -15.29
C VAL A 87 -2.65 0.68 -16.32
N VAL A 88 -1.50 0.17 -15.88
CA VAL A 88 -0.48 -0.30 -16.81
C VAL A 88 -0.97 -1.55 -17.55
N ARG A 89 -1.66 -2.45 -16.86
CA ARG A 89 -2.29 -3.63 -17.43
C ARG A 89 -3.31 -3.26 -18.49
N GLU A 90 -4.27 -2.38 -18.20
CA GLU A 90 -5.26 -1.89 -19.16
C GLU A 90 -4.61 -1.29 -20.41
N ARG A 91 -3.56 -0.48 -20.24
CA ARG A 91 -2.80 0.08 -21.37
C ARG A 91 -2.09 -1.01 -22.18
N ALA A 92 -1.57 -2.05 -21.55
CA ALA A 92 -0.96 -3.18 -22.23
C ALA A 92 -2.00 -3.97 -23.04
N TYR A 93 -3.19 -4.21 -22.47
CA TYR A 93 -4.32 -4.83 -23.19
C TYR A 93 -4.70 -4.00 -24.42
N ALA A 94 -4.90 -2.68 -24.27
CA ALA A 94 -5.23 -1.80 -25.39
C ALA A 94 -4.16 -1.82 -26.50
N ALA A 95 -2.87 -1.78 -26.14
CA ALA A 95 -1.78 -1.82 -27.11
C ALA A 95 -1.71 -3.15 -27.88
N LEU A 96 -2.02 -4.28 -27.23
CA LEU A 96 -2.10 -5.58 -27.89
C LEU A 96 -3.30 -5.66 -28.84
N ALA A 97 -4.44 -5.12 -28.42
CA ALA A 97 -5.64 -5.00 -29.23
C ALA A 97 -5.36 -4.21 -30.53
N GLU A 98 -4.71 -3.04 -30.39
CA GLU A 98 -4.32 -2.17 -31.50
C GLU A 98 -3.33 -2.86 -32.45
N ALA A 99 -2.46 -3.73 -31.93
CA ALA A 99 -1.54 -4.54 -32.72
C ALA A 99 -2.20 -5.76 -33.38
N GLY A 100 -3.49 -6.02 -33.13
CA GLY A 100 -4.21 -7.18 -33.65
C GLY A 100 -3.78 -8.50 -33.00
N LEU A 101 -3.23 -8.44 -31.78
CA LEU A 101 -2.79 -9.60 -31.02
C LEU A 101 -3.89 -10.08 -30.07
N ASP A 102 -3.98 -11.40 -29.86
CA ASP A 102 -4.88 -11.98 -28.87
C ASP A 102 -4.41 -11.63 -27.45
N GLU A 103 -5.09 -10.67 -26.86
CA GLU A 103 -4.90 -10.17 -25.50
C GLU A 103 -4.94 -11.28 -24.45
N GLY A 104 -5.86 -12.24 -24.59
CA GLY A 104 -6.04 -13.34 -23.63
C GLY A 104 -4.96 -14.41 -23.73
N ALA A 105 -4.30 -14.52 -24.89
CA ALA A 105 -3.13 -15.37 -25.07
C ALA A 105 -1.83 -14.70 -24.56
N ALA A 106 -1.78 -13.37 -24.55
CA ALA A 106 -0.57 -12.60 -24.26
C ALA A 106 -0.44 -12.14 -22.81
N LEU A 107 -1.55 -11.91 -22.10
CA LEU A 107 -1.54 -11.40 -20.73
C LEU A 107 -2.26 -12.39 -19.79
N PRO A 108 -1.53 -13.06 -18.88
CA PRO A 108 -2.13 -14.08 -18.04
C PRO A 108 -2.93 -13.51 -16.87
N VAL A 109 -3.73 -14.39 -16.28
CA VAL A 109 -4.45 -14.11 -15.03
C VAL A 109 -3.44 -13.88 -13.91
N VAL A 110 -3.61 -12.76 -13.21
CA VAL A 110 -2.90 -12.46 -11.97
C VAL A 110 -3.82 -12.70 -10.80
N THR A 111 -3.38 -13.50 -9.85
CA THR A 111 -4.04 -13.61 -8.54
C THR A 111 -3.23 -12.79 -7.53
N VAL A 112 -3.92 -11.91 -6.81
CA VAL A 112 -3.36 -11.13 -5.71
C VAL A 112 -4.08 -11.52 -4.44
N ASP A 113 -3.36 -12.19 -3.54
CA ASP A 113 -3.84 -12.54 -2.21
C ASP A 113 -3.25 -11.55 -1.20
N VAL A 114 -4.11 -10.98 -0.34
CA VAL A 114 -3.69 -10.06 0.72
C VAL A 114 -4.07 -10.67 2.06
N GLU A 115 -3.07 -10.94 2.89
CA GLU A 115 -3.26 -11.53 4.21
C GLU A 115 -2.73 -10.58 5.30
N PRO A 116 -3.48 -10.33 6.37
CA PRO A 116 -2.97 -9.56 7.50
C PRO A 116 -1.84 -10.35 8.18
N VAL A 117 -0.75 -9.67 8.55
CA VAL A 117 0.34 -10.32 9.29
C VAL A 117 -0.08 -10.50 10.75
N ALA A 118 -0.51 -11.70 11.10
CA ALA A 118 -0.83 -12.07 12.48
C ALA A 118 0.47 -12.34 13.26
N SER A 119 0.97 -11.28 13.93
CA SER A 119 1.87 -11.24 15.11
C SER A 119 3.02 -10.26 14.94
N GLY A 120 2.90 -9.13 15.65
CA GLY A 120 3.88 -8.05 15.70
C GLY A 120 3.59 -6.94 14.69
N SER A 121 3.45 -5.72 15.17
CA SER A 121 3.32 -4.53 14.32
C SER A 121 4.68 -4.23 13.69
N VAL A 122 4.72 -4.08 12.37
CA VAL A 122 5.94 -3.64 11.66
C VAL A 122 5.86 -2.11 11.52
N CYS A 123 6.79 -1.37 12.12
CA CYS A 123 6.95 0.07 11.83
C CYS A 123 7.25 0.22 10.32
N LEU A 124 6.84 1.33 9.71
CA LEU A 124 7.26 1.73 8.36
C LEU A 124 8.80 1.79 8.17
N CYS A 125 9.61 1.72 9.24
CA CYS A 125 11.06 1.59 9.17
C CYS A 125 11.58 0.14 9.10
N GLY A 126 10.69 -0.86 9.15
CA GLY A 126 11.04 -2.29 9.16
C GLY A 126 11.23 -2.90 10.55
N ALA A 127 11.20 -2.11 11.64
CA ALA A 127 11.32 -2.64 12.99
C ALA A 127 10.06 -3.41 13.42
N ARG A 128 10.26 -4.60 13.99
CA ARG A 128 9.19 -5.44 14.55
C ARG A 128 9.00 -5.09 16.01
N THR A 129 7.78 -4.73 16.41
CA THR A 129 7.42 -4.60 17.83
C THR A 129 6.40 -5.69 18.15
N PRO A 130 6.64 -6.56 19.15
CA PRO A 130 5.60 -7.47 19.63
C PRO A 130 4.51 -6.64 20.27
N VAL A 131 3.34 -6.57 19.63
CA VAL A 131 2.20 -5.79 20.12
C VAL A 131 0.95 -6.66 20.09
N PRO A 132 0.13 -6.69 21.15
CA PRO A 132 -1.21 -7.23 21.08
C PRO A 132 -2.00 -6.52 19.97
N PRO A 133 -2.79 -7.24 19.16
CA PRO A 133 -3.61 -6.63 18.13
C PRO A 133 -4.46 -5.47 18.68
N GLY A 134 -4.61 -4.39 17.90
CA GLY A 134 -5.36 -3.21 18.33
C GLY A 134 -4.68 -2.31 19.36
N THR A 135 -3.46 -2.63 19.82
CA THR A 135 -2.70 -1.75 20.72
C THR A 135 -1.77 -0.83 19.92
N GLN A 136 -1.77 0.46 20.23
CA GLN A 136 -0.84 1.43 19.65
C GLN A 136 0.45 1.47 20.46
N LEU A 137 1.61 1.37 19.79
CA LEU A 137 2.90 1.58 20.44
C LEU A 137 3.81 2.47 19.58
N GLN A 138 4.62 3.31 20.23
CA GLN A 138 5.74 3.96 19.55
C GLN A 138 6.85 2.94 19.32
N CYS A 139 7.28 2.80 18.08
CA CYS A 139 8.41 2.00 17.72
C CYS A 139 9.69 2.63 18.28
N ALA A 140 10.41 1.86 19.09
CA ALA A 140 11.65 2.29 19.72
C ALA A 140 12.77 2.66 18.73
N ALA A 141 12.71 2.16 17.48
CA ALA A 141 13.75 2.42 16.47
C ALA A 141 13.51 3.71 15.67
N CYS A 142 12.26 3.99 15.30
CA CYS A 142 11.90 5.07 14.37
C CYS A 142 11.08 6.19 15.05
N GLY A 143 10.64 6.00 16.30
CA GLY A 143 9.65 6.85 16.97
C GLY A 143 8.27 6.84 16.30
N ARG A 144 8.04 5.98 15.29
CA ARG A 144 6.76 5.91 14.56
C ARG A 144 5.78 4.98 15.27
N THR A 145 4.49 5.28 15.17
CA THR A 145 3.43 4.51 15.79
C THR A 145 3.18 3.28 14.94
N ALA A 146 3.42 2.11 15.50
CA ALA A 146 3.08 0.83 14.89
C ALA A 146 1.78 0.36 15.55
N VAL A 147 0.79 -0.03 14.75
CA VAL A 147 -0.47 -0.55 15.28
C VAL A 147 -0.65 -1.97 14.80
N GLY A 148 -1.00 -2.86 15.73
CA GLY A 148 -1.27 -4.25 15.37
C GLY A 148 -2.46 -4.29 14.43
N ALA A 149 -2.42 -5.16 13.42
CA ALA A 149 -3.57 -5.34 12.54
C ALA A 149 -4.83 -5.55 13.39
N PRO A 150 -5.98 -4.92 13.06
CA PRO A 150 -7.22 -5.18 13.78
C PRO A 150 -7.54 -6.67 13.69
N LEU A 151 -7.89 -7.29 14.82
CA LEU A 151 -8.45 -8.63 14.84
C LEU A 151 -9.81 -8.56 14.12
N ALA A 152 -9.83 -9.05 12.89
CA ALA A 152 -10.97 -9.13 11.97
C ALA A 152 -11.31 -7.85 11.17
N LEU A 153 -11.13 -7.96 9.84
CA LEU A 153 -12.09 -7.40 8.89
C LEU A 153 -13.23 -8.43 8.81
N LYS A 154 -14.42 -8.07 9.31
CA LYS A 154 -15.67 -8.76 8.97
C LYS A 154 -16.33 -8.04 7.81
#